data_AF-A0A5Q2MJ17-F1
#
_entry.id   AF-A0A5Q2MJ17-F1
#
_cell.length_a   1.000
_cell.length_b   1.000
_cell.length_c   1.000
_cell.angle_alpha   90.00
_cell.angle_beta   90.00
_cell.angle_gamma   90.00
#
_symmetry.space_group_name_H-M   'P 1'
#
loop_
_entity.id
_entity.type
_entity.pdbx_description
1 polymer ?
#
loop_
_entity_poly.entity_id
_entity_poly.type
_entity_poly.pdbx_seq_one_letter_code
_entity_poly.pdbx_strand_id
1 'polypeptide(L)'
;MRSNKYAATCAECSSAVAIAAGRLIGRPGRWLTLCLPCSPTPPPRGDHPGWHVAPLASLDFETTGVDPLTDRVLSFALLDDRGRDVVGLVDPGVPIPEASAAVHGLTAEALAGAPAPHEAIARIVAWVQDLVDRRIGLVVFNAAYDLTMLRAEAQRWGTAQPDWDRLLVVDPFVIDWGIERGGLGPRRLTDVSAYYGITLDNAHDAAADAYAAREVAHEIGRRHPEVAAGTLDDLMERQRRWFADRAEDWNRYASTVGRSLDDPEGWPLQVVAPEARTA
;
A
#
# COMPACT_ATOMS: atom_id res chain seq x y z
N MET A 1 -13.86 0.15 -5.91
CA MET A 1 -14.99 0.96 -6.44
C MET A 1 -16.17 0.83 -5.49
N ARG A 2 -16.77 1.93 -5.05
CA ARG A 2 -17.86 1.92 -4.06
C ARG A 2 -19.22 1.71 -4.70
N SER A 3 -20.16 1.12 -3.97
CA SER A 3 -21.56 1.09 -4.39
C SER A 3 -22.19 2.49 -4.37
N ASN A 4 -23.13 2.75 -5.28
CA ASN A 4 -23.86 4.01 -5.32
C ASN A 4 -24.81 4.15 -4.11
N LYS A 5 -24.78 5.32 -3.47
CA LYS A 5 -25.61 5.62 -2.29
C LYS A 5 -27.04 6.02 -2.63
N TYR A 6 -27.27 6.52 -3.84
CA TYR A 6 -28.55 7.03 -4.32
C TYR A 6 -28.92 6.36 -5.63
N ALA A 7 -30.21 6.24 -5.90
CA ALA A 7 -30.68 5.84 -7.22
C ALA A 7 -30.20 6.86 -8.26
N ALA A 8 -29.77 6.38 -9.41
CA ALA A 8 -29.19 7.22 -10.46
C ALA A 8 -29.40 6.59 -11.84
N THR A 9 -28.97 7.31 -12.86
CA THR A 9 -28.88 6.80 -14.23
C THR A 9 -27.43 6.38 -14.51
N CYS A 10 -27.25 5.23 -15.15
CA CYS A 10 -25.94 4.78 -15.59
C CYS A 10 -25.35 5.79 -16.59
N ALA A 11 -24.14 6.28 -16.32
CA ALA A 11 -23.46 7.27 -17.15
C ALA A 11 -23.10 6.75 -18.55
N GLU A 12 -23.00 5.43 -18.73
CA GLU A 12 -22.68 4.79 -20.00
C GLU A 12 -23.93 4.45 -20.83
N CYS A 13 -24.80 3.55 -20.33
CA CYS A 13 -25.94 3.04 -21.10
C CYS A 13 -27.29 3.69 -20.79
N SER A 14 -27.32 4.72 -19.94
CA SER A 14 -28.55 5.43 -19.51
C SER A 14 -29.61 4.56 -18.81
N SER A 15 -29.29 3.32 -18.40
CA SER A 15 -30.22 2.48 -17.63
C SER A 15 -30.43 3.03 -16.21
N ALA A 16 -31.61 2.79 -15.63
CA ALA A 16 -31.84 3.07 -14.22
C ALA A 16 -30.96 2.17 -13.33
N VAL A 17 -30.37 2.75 -12.27
CA VAL A 17 -29.54 2.08 -11.29
C VAL A 17 -30.14 2.31 -9.91
N ALA A 18 -30.63 1.25 -9.27
CA ALA A 18 -31.16 1.30 -7.92
C ALA A 18 -30.06 1.59 -6.88
N ILE A 19 -30.46 1.97 -5.67
CA ILE A 19 -29.54 2.14 -4.53
C ILE A 19 -28.72 0.86 -4.35
N ALA A 20 -27.40 1.01 -4.20
CA ALA A 20 -26.42 -0.07 -4.05
C ALA A 20 -26.30 -1.07 -5.21
N ALA A 21 -27.02 -0.88 -6.33
CA ALA A 21 -27.03 -1.79 -7.48
C ALA A 21 -25.98 -1.45 -8.56
N GLY A 22 -25.20 -0.38 -8.38
CA GLY A 22 -24.16 0.05 -9.31
C GLY A 22 -22.82 0.33 -8.63
N ARG A 23 -21.91 0.97 -9.38
CA ARG A 23 -20.58 1.39 -8.93
C ARG A 23 -20.39 2.88 -9.16
N LEU A 24 -19.72 3.54 -8.22
CA LEU A 24 -19.25 4.91 -8.33
C LEU A 24 -17.80 4.92 -8.79
N ILE A 25 -17.54 5.67 -9.87
CA ILE A 25 -16.21 5.94 -10.40
C ILE A 25 -15.99 7.44 -10.51
N GLY A 26 -14.73 7.84 -10.67
CA GLY A 26 -14.32 9.23 -10.85
C GLY A 26 -13.61 9.82 -9.64
N ARG A 27 -13.40 11.13 -9.71
CA ARG A 27 -12.68 11.91 -8.70
C ARG A 27 -13.66 12.66 -7.78
N PRO A 28 -13.21 13.12 -6.60
CA PRO A 28 -14.05 13.97 -5.73
C PRO A 28 -14.70 15.12 -6.50
N GLY A 29 -16.02 15.27 -6.38
CA GLY A 29 -16.81 16.29 -7.08
C GLY A 29 -17.21 15.95 -8.52
N ARG A 30 -16.73 14.83 -9.09
CA ARG A 30 -17.07 14.36 -10.44
C ARG A 30 -17.31 12.85 -10.46
N TRP A 31 -18.25 12.41 -9.62
CA TRP A 31 -18.64 11.00 -9.52
C TRP A 31 -19.62 10.62 -10.62
N LEU A 32 -19.38 9.49 -11.26
CA LEU A 32 -20.29 8.86 -12.21
C LEU A 32 -20.83 7.56 -11.59
N THR A 33 -22.12 7.28 -11.81
CA THR A 33 -22.71 5.99 -11.45
C THR A 33 -22.77 5.10 -12.69
N LEU A 34 -22.30 3.86 -12.58
CA LEU A 34 -22.38 2.84 -13.61
C LEU A 34 -23.20 1.66 -13.10
N CYS A 35 -24.03 1.06 -13.98
CA CYS A 35 -24.62 -0.25 -13.69
C CYS A 35 -23.53 -1.33 -13.71
N LEU A 36 -23.79 -2.51 -13.12
CA LEU A 36 -22.78 -3.57 -13.04
C LEU A 36 -22.22 -3.99 -14.42
N PRO A 37 -23.04 -4.16 -15.48
CA PRO A 37 -22.51 -4.51 -16.80
C PRO A 37 -21.59 -3.44 -17.42
N CYS A 38 -21.80 -2.16 -17.10
CA CYS A 38 -20.96 -1.07 -17.58
C CYS A 38 -19.80 -0.74 -16.63
N SER A 39 -19.72 -1.40 -15.47
CA SER A 39 -18.67 -1.13 -14.51
C SER A 39 -17.32 -1.63 -15.06
N PRO A 40 -16.23 -0.86 -14.93
CA PRO A 40 -14.91 -1.30 -15.33
C PRO A 40 -14.56 -2.64 -14.70
N THR A 41 -13.97 -3.52 -15.51
CA THR A 41 -13.40 -4.79 -15.05
C THR A 41 -11.94 -4.81 -15.45
N PRO A 42 -11.07 -5.46 -14.66
CA PRO A 42 -9.67 -5.55 -15.03
C PRO A 42 -9.54 -6.34 -16.34
N PRO A 43 -8.54 -6.03 -17.19
CA PRO A 43 -8.29 -6.77 -18.42
C PRO A 43 -8.13 -8.28 -18.15
N PRO A 44 -8.35 -9.14 -19.17
CA PRO A 44 -8.12 -10.57 -19.01
C PRO A 44 -6.65 -10.83 -18.65
N ARG A 45 -6.42 -11.88 -17.86
CA ARG A 45 -5.05 -12.36 -17.60
C ARG A 45 -4.41 -12.80 -18.90
N GLY A 46 -3.15 -12.43 -19.10
CA GLY A 46 -2.26 -12.94 -20.12
C GLY A 46 -1.14 -13.79 -19.52
N ASP A 47 -0.40 -14.45 -20.41
CA ASP A 47 0.86 -15.12 -20.12
C ASP A 47 1.95 -14.41 -20.91
N HIS A 48 2.77 -13.61 -20.22
CA HIS A 48 3.81 -12.81 -20.84
C HIS A 48 4.94 -12.53 -19.84
N PRO A 49 6.17 -12.25 -20.32
CA PRO A 49 7.26 -11.89 -19.43
C PRO A 49 7.01 -10.51 -18.77
N GLY A 50 7.79 -10.23 -17.73
CA GLY A 50 7.80 -8.93 -17.04
C GLY A 50 8.31 -9.03 -15.61
N TRP A 51 8.29 -7.91 -14.88
CA TRP A 51 8.72 -7.88 -13.48
C TRP A 51 7.90 -8.80 -12.57
N HIS A 52 6.63 -9.05 -12.93
CA HIS A 52 5.68 -9.82 -12.12
C HIS A 52 5.94 -11.33 -12.07
N VAL A 53 6.85 -11.85 -12.90
CA VAL A 53 7.34 -13.24 -12.82
C VAL A 53 8.67 -13.36 -12.06
N ALA A 54 9.27 -12.25 -11.65
CA ALA A 54 10.41 -12.26 -10.75
C ALA A 54 9.99 -12.71 -9.33
N PRO A 55 10.92 -13.18 -8.49
CA PRO A 55 10.64 -13.46 -7.09
C PRO A 55 10.12 -12.20 -6.36
N LEU A 56 8.96 -12.32 -5.71
CA LEU A 56 8.33 -11.24 -4.94
C LEU A 56 8.05 -11.70 -3.50
N ALA A 57 8.52 -10.92 -2.54
CA ALA A 57 8.16 -11.00 -1.13
C ALA A 57 7.14 -9.89 -0.81
N SER A 58 6.45 -9.94 0.33
CA SER A 58 5.62 -8.83 0.80
C SER A 58 5.75 -8.54 2.28
N LEU A 59 5.48 -7.29 2.63
CA LEU A 59 5.51 -6.78 4.00
C LEU A 59 4.29 -5.90 4.24
N ASP A 60 3.73 -6.00 5.44
CA ASP A 60 2.67 -5.13 5.94
C ASP A 60 2.81 -4.95 7.46
N PHE A 61 2.39 -3.79 7.98
CA PHE A 61 2.39 -3.47 9.40
C PHE A 61 1.01 -3.02 9.89
N GLU A 62 0.68 -3.45 11.11
CA GLU A 62 -0.32 -2.74 11.92
C GLU A 62 0.39 -1.78 12.87
N THR A 63 -0.14 -0.57 13.03
CA THR A 63 0.54 0.51 13.74
C THR A 63 -0.39 1.27 14.68
N THR A 64 0.17 2.08 15.58
CA THR A 64 -0.61 2.91 16.51
C THR A 64 -1.39 4.04 15.83
N GLY A 65 -1.13 4.34 14.56
CA GLY A 65 -1.68 5.53 13.90
C GLY A 65 -1.31 5.64 12.42
N VAL A 66 -1.18 6.86 11.92
CA VAL A 66 -1.03 7.15 10.48
C VAL A 66 0.15 8.05 10.14
N ASP A 67 0.97 8.41 11.13
CA ASP A 67 2.22 9.17 10.94
C ASP A 67 3.42 8.22 11.06
N PRO A 68 4.07 7.84 9.94
CA PRO A 68 5.17 6.88 9.97
C PRO A 68 6.42 7.39 10.69
N LEU A 69 6.52 8.68 11.04
CA LEU A 69 7.66 9.23 11.77
C LEU A 69 7.50 9.12 13.29
N THR A 70 6.26 9.16 13.79
CA THR A 70 5.98 9.26 15.22
C THR A 70 5.24 8.05 15.79
N ASP A 71 4.39 7.39 15.00
CA ASP A 71 3.68 6.17 15.40
C ASP A 71 4.62 4.97 15.55
N ARG A 72 4.06 3.88 16.11
CA ARG A 72 4.76 2.64 16.45
C ARG A 72 4.20 1.45 15.69
N VAL A 73 5.07 0.49 15.38
CA VAL A 73 4.67 -0.85 14.90
C VAL A 73 4.06 -1.66 16.05
N LEU A 74 2.93 -2.30 15.80
CA LEU A 74 2.20 -3.19 16.71
C LEU A 74 2.24 -4.65 16.26
N SER A 75 2.18 -4.87 14.95
CA SER A 75 2.38 -6.18 14.35
C SER A 75 2.99 -6.06 12.96
N PHE A 76 3.53 -7.16 12.47
CA PHE A 76 4.11 -7.23 11.15
C PHE A 76 3.88 -8.60 10.52
N ALA A 77 3.80 -8.62 9.20
CA ALA A 77 3.87 -9.85 8.41
C ALA A 77 4.96 -9.73 7.36
N LEU A 78 5.79 -10.76 7.25
CA LEU A 78 6.86 -10.90 6.25
C LEU A 78 6.59 -12.18 5.46
N LEU A 79 6.16 -12.04 4.21
CA LEU A 79 5.91 -13.17 3.32
C LEU A 79 7.05 -13.27 2.32
N ASP A 80 7.79 -14.37 2.33
CA ASP A 80 8.92 -14.53 1.43
C ASP A 80 8.52 -14.90 -0.01
N ASP A 81 9.51 -14.95 -0.90
CA ASP A 81 9.36 -15.31 -2.31
C ASP A 81 8.87 -16.74 -2.57
N ARG A 82 8.79 -17.56 -1.52
CA ARG A 82 8.42 -18.98 -1.56
C ARG A 82 7.10 -19.25 -0.83
N GLY A 83 6.44 -18.21 -0.32
CA GLY A 83 5.18 -18.31 0.39
C GLY A 83 5.32 -18.77 1.85
N ARG A 84 6.51 -18.71 2.44
CA ARG A 84 6.69 -18.85 3.89
C ARG A 84 6.49 -17.49 4.52
N ASP A 85 5.66 -17.45 5.56
CA ASP A 85 5.34 -16.25 6.29
C ASP A 85 5.97 -16.25 7.69
N VAL A 86 6.29 -15.04 8.14
CA VAL A 86 6.62 -14.74 9.52
C VAL A 86 5.69 -13.63 9.95
N VAL A 87 4.85 -13.91 10.93
CA VAL A 87 4.00 -12.92 11.58
C VAL A 87 4.51 -12.71 13.00
N GLY A 88 4.48 -11.46 13.47
CA GLY A 88 4.91 -11.13 14.82
C GLY A 88 4.16 -9.94 15.39
N LEU A 89 4.10 -9.91 16.72
CA LEU A 89 3.61 -8.77 17.50
C LEU A 89 4.81 -7.98 18.05
N VAL A 90 4.57 -6.72 18.39
CA VAL A 90 5.55 -5.81 18.99
C VAL A 90 4.88 -5.08 20.13
N ASP A 91 5.49 -5.06 21.30
CA ASP A 91 5.06 -4.14 22.37
C ASP A 91 5.57 -2.74 22.01
N PRO A 92 4.70 -1.78 21.66
CA PRO A 92 5.14 -0.48 21.16
C PRO A 92 5.76 0.41 22.26
N GLY A 93 5.64 0.03 23.54
CA GLY A 93 6.12 0.81 24.69
C GLY A 93 5.40 2.15 24.88
N VAL A 94 4.28 2.37 24.18
CA VAL A 94 3.44 3.58 24.26
C VAL A 94 1.96 3.19 24.29
N PRO A 95 1.06 4.08 24.79
CA PRO A 95 -0.37 3.82 24.74
C PRO A 95 -0.88 3.65 23.30
N ILE A 96 -1.73 2.63 23.10
CA ILE A 96 -2.38 2.36 21.81
C ILE A 96 -3.68 3.15 21.74
N PRO A 97 -3.88 4.02 20.73
CA PRO A 97 -5.13 4.74 20.57
C PRO A 97 -6.32 3.79 20.34
N GLU A 98 -7.45 4.03 21.02
CA GLU A 98 -8.68 3.22 20.87
C GLU A 98 -9.15 3.17 19.41
N ALA A 99 -8.99 4.26 18.67
CA ALA A 99 -9.34 4.33 17.27
C ALA A 99 -8.51 3.39 16.37
N SER A 100 -7.23 3.14 16.69
CA SER A 100 -6.41 2.18 15.95
C SER A 100 -6.74 0.75 16.38
N ALA A 101 -6.87 0.51 17.70
CA ALA A 101 -7.31 -0.78 18.23
C ALA A 101 -8.68 -1.22 17.68
N ALA A 102 -9.61 -0.29 17.43
CA ALA A 102 -10.90 -0.57 16.81
C ALA A 102 -10.81 -1.01 15.33
N VAL A 103 -9.69 -0.73 14.65
CA VAL A 103 -9.45 -1.08 13.25
C VAL A 103 -8.84 -2.49 13.15
N HIS A 104 -7.75 -2.76 13.85
CA HIS A 104 -6.98 -4.01 13.74
C HIS A 104 -7.15 -4.97 14.94
N GLY A 105 -7.86 -4.56 16.01
CA GLY A 105 -8.16 -5.42 17.16
C GLY A 105 -6.99 -5.65 18.13
N LEU A 106 -5.85 -4.97 17.97
CA LEU A 106 -4.68 -5.14 18.85
C LEU A 106 -4.79 -4.16 20.03
N THR A 107 -5.04 -4.71 21.21
CA THR A 107 -5.07 -3.96 22.48
C THR A 107 -3.75 -4.14 23.25
N ALA A 108 -3.54 -3.35 24.30
CA ALA A 108 -2.37 -3.49 25.16
C ALA A 108 -2.29 -4.90 25.79
N GLU A 109 -3.44 -5.48 26.14
CA GLU A 109 -3.55 -6.84 26.66
C GLU A 109 -3.18 -7.89 25.60
N ALA A 110 -3.55 -7.68 24.33
CA ALA A 110 -3.21 -8.58 23.23
C ALA A 110 -1.70 -8.59 22.94
N LEU A 111 -1.00 -7.49 23.23
CA LEU A 111 0.45 -7.35 23.04
C LEU A 111 1.26 -7.67 24.30
N ALA A 112 0.61 -8.10 25.38
CA ALA A 112 1.30 -8.41 26.62
C ALA A 112 2.32 -9.56 26.43
N GLY A 113 3.60 -9.25 26.68
CA GLY A 113 4.70 -10.21 26.49
C GLY A 113 5.19 -10.33 25.04
N ALA A 114 4.72 -9.49 24.13
CA ALA A 114 5.30 -9.35 22.81
C ALA A 114 6.77 -8.87 22.90
N PRO A 115 7.62 -9.20 21.92
CA PRO A 115 8.99 -8.69 21.85
C PRO A 115 9.06 -7.17 21.94
N ALA A 116 10.16 -6.69 22.53
CA ALA A 116 10.46 -5.27 22.56
C ALA A 116 10.75 -4.75 21.14
N PRO A 117 10.49 -3.47 20.83
CA PRO A 117 10.62 -2.94 19.48
C PRO A 117 12.00 -3.17 18.86
N HIS A 118 13.07 -2.94 19.60
CA HIS A 118 14.43 -3.12 19.08
C HIS A 118 14.72 -4.55 18.58
N GLU A 119 14.16 -5.58 19.20
CA GLU A 119 14.34 -6.97 18.76
C GLU A 119 13.55 -7.26 17.47
N ALA A 120 12.29 -6.85 17.44
CA ALA A 120 11.41 -7.04 16.29
C ALA A 120 11.90 -6.27 15.07
N ILE A 121 12.27 -5.00 15.25
CA ILE A 121 12.75 -4.13 14.18
C ILE A 121 14.10 -4.61 13.63
N ALA A 122 15.02 -5.07 14.49
CA ALA A 122 16.27 -5.67 14.01
C ALA A 122 16.03 -6.91 13.14
N ARG A 123 15.05 -7.74 13.50
CA ARG A 123 14.65 -8.90 12.69
C ARG A 123 14.08 -8.49 11.33
N ILE A 124 13.19 -7.50 11.31
CA ILE A 124 12.56 -7.01 10.08
C ILE A 124 13.61 -6.39 9.15
N VAL A 125 14.51 -5.54 9.68
CA VAL A 125 15.60 -4.96 8.89
C VAL A 125 16.51 -6.04 8.30
N ALA A 126 16.90 -7.03 9.09
CA ALA A 126 17.74 -8.12 8.59
C ALA A 126 17.06 -8.90 7.46
N TRP A 127 15.74 -9.10 7.56
CA TRP A 127 14.96 -9.72 6.50
C TRP A 127 14.89 -8.86 5.23
N VAL A 128 14.65 -7.55 5.36
CA VAL A 128 14.68 -6.62 4.21
C VAL A 128 16.06 -6.61 3.56
N GLN A 129 17.14 -6.62 4.34
CA GLN A 129 18.51 -6.70 3.82
C GLN A 129 18.77 -8.01 3.05
N ASP A 130 18.26 -9.16 3.51
CA ASP A 130 18.34 -10.42 2.75
C ASP A 130 17.67 -10.30 1.36
N LEU A 131 16.52 -9.63 1.28
CA LEU A 131 15.85 -9.38 0.01
C LEU A 131 16.70 -8.50 -0.91
N VAL A 132 17.36 -7.47 -0.37
CA VAL A 132 18.28 -6.61 -1.12
C VAL A 132 19.45 -7.42 -1.71
N ASP A 133 20.06 -8.28 -0.90
CA ASP A 133 21.21 -9.08 -1.32
C ASP A 133 20.83 -10.15 -2.35
N ARG A 134 19.61 -10.68 -2.27
CA ARG A 134 19.05 -11.65 -3.22
C ARG A 134 18.35 -11.02 -4.43
N ARG A 135 18.23 -9.69 -4.48
CA ARG A 135 17.48 -8.92 -5.48
C ARG A 135 16.03 -9.38 -5.65
N ILE A 136 15.34 -9.59 -4.53
CA ILE A 136 13.91 -9.93 -4.50
C ILE A 136 13.08 -8.65 -4.41
N GLY A 137 12.00 -8.57 -5.18
CA GLY A 137 11.09 -7.43 -5.12
C GLY A 137 10.26 -7.47 -3.83
N LEU A 138 10.28 -6.39 -3.05
CA LEU A 138 9.46 -6.23 -1.85
C LEU A 138 8.14 -5.54 -2.21
N VAL A 139 7.04 -6.28 -2.10
CA VAL A 139 5.69 -5.78 -2.31
C VAL A 139 5.18 -5.14 -1.03
N VAL A 140 4.80 -3.87 -1.09
CA VAL A 140 4.16 -3.14 0.02
C VAL A 140 3.08 -2.25 -0.56
N PHE A 141 1.85 -2.36 -0.05
CA PHE A 141 0.75 -1.54 -0.53
C PHE A 141 0.84 -0.14 0.10
N ASN A 142 1.11 0.90 -0.70
CA ASN A 142 1.45 2.25 -0.21
C ASN A 142 2.79 2.27 0.55
N ALA A 143 3.85 1.79 -0.10
CA ALA A 143 5.18 1.56 0.44
C ALA A 143 5.81 2.78 1.14
N ALA A 144 5.47 4.00 0.70
CA ALA A 144 5.93 5.24 1.30
C ALA A 144 5.61 5.33 2.81
N TYR A 145 4.56 4.66 3.27
CA TYR A 145 4.21 4.59 4.69
C TYR A 145 5.09 3.58 5.44
N ASP A 146 4.96 2.28 5.14
CA ASP A 146 5.61 1.22 5.93
C ASP A 146 7.13 1.27 5.87
N LEU A 147 7.71 1.61 4.72
CA LEU A 147 9.18 1.69 4.62
C LEU A 147 9.71 2.92 5.38
N THR A 148 8.95 4.02 5.41
CA THR A 148 9.28 5.19 6.24
C THR A 148 9.17 4.84 7.73
N MET A 149 8.12 4.10 8.12
CA MET A 149 7.93 3.58 9.47
C MET A 149 9.09 2.69 9.90
N LEU A 150 9.49 1.72 9.07
CA LEU A 150 10.61 0.84 9.35
C LEU A 150 11.93 1.62 9.52
N ARG A 151 12.19 2.61 8.65
CA ARG A 151 13.36 3.46 8.77
C ARG A 151 13.34 4.27 10.06
N ALA A 152 12.20 4.89 10.41
CA ALA A 152 12.04 5.69 11.61
C ALA A 152 12.18 4.85 12.90
N GLU A 153 11.55 3.67 12.96
CA GLU A 153 11.73 2.72 14.05
C GLU A 153 13.18 2.26 14.18
N ALA A 154 13.82 1.87 13.07
CA ALA A 154 15.21 1.44 13.12
C ALA A 154 16.15 2.57 13.60
N GLN A 155 15.92 3.82 13.19
CA GLN A 155 16.64 4.97 13.72
C GLN A 155 16.39 5.18 15.22
N ARG A 156 15.13 5.11 15.65
CA ARG A 156 14.70 5.29 17.05
C ARG A 156 15.40 4.33 18.01
N TRP A 157 15.66 3.10 17.56
CA TRP A 157 16.31 2.05 18.34
C TRP A 157 17.80 1.87 18.03
N GLY A 158 18.41 2.75 17.23
CA GLY A 158 19.83 2.62 16.85
C GLY A 158 20.15 1.32 16.09
N THR A 159 19.15 0.74 15.43
CA THR A 159 19.29 -0.45 14.59
C THR A 159 19.93 -0.06 13.26
N ALA A 160 20.76 -0.95 12.70
CA ALA A 160 21.30 -0.77 11.36
C ALA A 160 20.17 -0.53 10.35
N GLN A 161 20.47 0.14 9.26
CA GLN A 161 19.53 0.35 8.16
C GLN A 161 19.82 -0.68 7.05
N PRO A 162 18.81 -1.19 6.34
CA PRO A 162 19.05 -1.91 5.11
C PRO A 162 19.59 -0.94 4.05
N ASP A 163 20.18 -1.48 3.00
CA ASP A 163 20.60 -0.71 1.82
C ASP A 163 19.36 -0.28 1.01
N TRP A 164 18.76 0.83 1.43
CA TRP A 164 17.55 1.41 0.85
C TRP A 164 17.69 1.74 -0.63
N ASP A 165 18.89 2.12 -1.08
CA ASP A 165 19.15 2.52 -2.47
C ASP A 165 19.10 1.31 -3.41
N ARG A 166 19.45 0.12 -2.90
CA ARG A 166 19.39 -1.15 -3.66
C ARG A 166 18.07 -1.91 -3.49
N LEU A 167 17.18 -1.47 -2.60
CA LEU A 167 15.89 -2.12 -2.39
C LEU A 167 14.96 -1.95 -3.60
N LEU A 168 14.47 -3.09 -4.11
CA LEU A 168 13.48 -3.14 -5.17
C LEU A 168 12.08 -3.20 -4.54
N VAL A 169 11.25 -2.20 -4.82
CA VAL A 169 9.90 -2.06 -4.26
C VAL A 169 8.86 -2.23 -5.36
N VAL A 170 7.82 -3.00 -5.07
CA VAL A 170 6.62 -3.13 -5.89
C VAL A 170 5.47 -2.59 -5.06
N ASP A 171 4.90 -1.46 -5.46
CA ASP A 171 3.83 -0.79 -4.75
C ASP A 171 2.54 -0.84 -5.58
N PRO A 172 1.65 -1.82 -5.31
CA PRO A 172 0.43 -1.99 -6.10
C PRO A 172 -0.48 -0.76 -6.06
N PHE A 173 -0.42 0.05 -4.99
CA PHE A 173 -1.19 1.29 -4.91
C PHE A 173 -0.71 2.32 -5.94
N VAL A 174 0.61 2.49 -6.08
CA VAL A 174 1.21 3.40 -7.06
C VAL A 174 1.01 2.90 -8.48
N ILE A 175 1.19 1.59 -8.72
CA ILE A 175 1.01 1.01 -10.06
C ILE A 175 -0.45 1.12 -10.50
N ASP A 176 -1.40 0.79 -9.63
CA ASP A 176 -2.83 0.90 -9.92
C ASP A 176 -3.24 2.34 -10.22
N TRP A 177 -2.72 3.32 -9.45
CA TRP A 177 -2.94 4.73 -9.77
C TRP A 177 -2.29 5.13 -11.10
N GLY A 178 -1.11 4.60 -11.44
CA GLY A 178 -0.45 4.87 -12.71
C GLY A 178 -1.28 4.45 -13.93
N ILE A 179 -2.02 3.34 -13.79
CA ILE A 179 -2.95 2.81 -14.80
C ILE A 179 -4.23 3.63 -14.84
N GLU A 180 -4.91 3.76 -13.70
CA GLU A 180 -6.29 4.24 -13.62
C GLU A 180 -6.38 5.76 -13.44
N ARG A 181 -5.28 6.42 -13.05
CA ARG A 181 -5.17 7.86 -12.77
C ARG A 181 -6.28 8.40 -11.86
N GLY A 182 -6.66 7.60 -10.85
CA GLY A 182 -7.76 7.90 -9.91
C GLY A 182 -9.17 7.82 -10.53
N GLY A 183 -9.30 7.28 -11.74
CA GLY A 183 -10.56 7.15 -12.47
C GLY A 183 -11.55 6.19 -11.81
N LEU A 184 -11.09 5.21 -11.05
CA LEU A 184 -11.94 4.22 -10.37
C LEU A 184 -12.36 4.60 -8.94
N GLY A 185 -12.11 5.84 -8.51
CA GLY A 185 -12.41 6.29 -7.16
C GLY A 185 -11.34 5.90 -6.14
N PRO A 186 -11.68 5.74 -4.85
CA PRO A 186 -10.74 5.36 -3.81
C PRO A 186 -10.16 3.97 -4.08
N ARG A 187 -8.86 3.81 -3.80
CA ARG A 187 -8.08 2.60 -4.09
C ARG A 187 -7.37 2.11 -2.82
N ARG A 188 -8.12 1.87 -1.75
CA ARG A 188 -7.60 1.13 -0.58
C ARG A 188 -7.30 -0.32 -1.01
N LEU A 189 -6.51 -1.06 -0.24
CA LEU A 189 -6.21 -2.46 -0.56
C LEU A 189 -7.50 -3.27 -0.79
N THR A 190 -8.49 -3.14 0.07
CA THR A 190 -9.83 -3.75 -0.10
C THR A 190 -10.52 -3.37 -1.44
N ASP A 191 -10.40 -2.12 -1.89
CA ASP A 191 -10.96 -1.67 -3.17
C ASP A 191 -10.25 -2.30 -4.37
N VAL A 192 -8.92 -2.41 -4.30
CA VAL A 192 -8.07 -2.94 -5.37
C VAL A 192 -8.16 -4.46 -5.44
N SER A 193 -8.11 -5.15 -4.29
CA SER A 193 -8.32 -6.59 -4.18
C SER A 193 -9.67 -7.00 -4.75
N ALA A 194 -10.75 -6.30 -4.37
CA ALA A 194 -12.08 -6.55 -4.92
C ALA A 194 -12.15 -6.32 -6.44
N TYR A 195 -11.42 -5.33 -6.97
CA TYR A 195 -11.36 -5.07 -8.41
C TYR A 195 -10.68 -6.22 -9.17
N TYR A 196 -9.58 -6.76 -8.63
CA TYR A 196 -8.84 -7.86 -9.24
C TYR A 196 -9.38 -9.27 -8.89
N GLY A 197 -10.43 -9.36 -8.06
CA GLY A 197 -11.05 -10.62 -7.67
C GLY A 197 -10.29 -11.39 -6.59
N ILE A 198 -9.52 -10.68 -5.76
CA ILE A 198 -8.77 -11.24 -4.62
C ILE A 198 -9.64 -11.11 -3.37
N THR A 199 -9.85 -12.23 -2.69
CA THR A 199 -10.57 -12.28 -1.42
C THR A 199 -9.69 -11.75 -0.30
N LEU A 200 -10.23 -10.84 0.51
CA LEU A 200 -9.61 -10.28 1.70
C LEU A 200 -10.63 -10.36 2.85
N ASP A 201 -10.62 -11.47 3.58
CA ASP A 201 -11.64 -11.79 4.59
C ASP A 201 -11.37 -11.12 5.95
N ASN A 202 -10.09 -10.90 6.29
CA ASN A 202 -9.63 -10.17 7.49
C ASN A 202 -8.80 -8.95 7.07
N ALA A 203 -9.45 -7.90 6.57
CA ALA A 203 -8.75 -6.62 6.40
C ALA A 203 -8.30 -6.09 7.77
N HIS A 204 -7.13 -5.44 7.83
CA HIS A 204 -6.49 -4.99 9.07
C HIS A 204 -5.92 -6.14 9.93
N ASP A 205 -5.49 -7.19 9.25
CA ASP A 205 -4.59 -8.23 9.73
C ASP A 205 -3.36 -8.22 8.82
N ALA A 206 -2.19 -7.99 9.39
CA ALA A 206 -0.96 -7.80 8.61
C ALA A 206 -0.68 -8.97 7.65
N ALA A 207 -0.99 -10.21 8.03
CA ALA A 207 -0.71 -11.37 7.17
C ALA A 207 -1.68 -11.43 5.99
N ALA A 208 -2.97 -11.20 6.23
CA ALA A 208 -3.98 -11.13 5.18
C ALA A 208 -3.69 -9.98 4.21
N ASP A 209 -3.30 -8.81 4.72
CA ASP A 209 -3.00 -7.62 3.91
C ASP A 209 -1.69 -7.78 3.12
N ALA A 210 -0.63 -8.33 3.73
CA ALA A 210 0.61 -8.66 3.02
C ALA A 210 0.39 -9.68 1.88
N TYR A 211 -0.42 -10.71 2.12
CA TYR A 211 -0.77 -11.69 1.10
C TYR A 211 -1.57 -11.04 -0.04
N ALA A 212 -2.62 -10.29 0.30
CA ALA A 212 -3.45 -9.61 -0.69
C ALA A 212 -2.65 -8.60 -1.53
N ALA A 213 -1.73 -7.83 -0.91
CA ALA A 213 -0.85 -6.92 -1.63
C ALA A 213 0.00 -7.64 -2.69
N ARG A 214 0.60 -8.78 -2.33
CA ARG A 214 1.39 -9.60 -3.27
C ARG A 214 0.54 -10.15 -4.41
N GLU A 215 -0.64 -10.67 -4.10
CA GLU A 215 -1.54 -11.17 -5.13
C GLU A 215 -2.03 -10.05 -6.06
N VAL A 216 -2.30 -8.85 -5.53
CA VAL A 216 -2.64 -7.68 -6.36
C VAL A 216 -1.47 -7.35 -7.30
N ALA A 217 -0.23 -7.36 -6.82
CA ALA A 217 0.94 -7.12 -7.68
C ALA A 217 1.00 -8.12 -8.83
N HIS A 218 0.81 -9.42 -8.55
CA HIS A 218 0.77 -10.45 -9.58
C HIS A 218 -0.40 -10.26 -10.55
N GLU A 219 -1.60 -9.92 -10.07
CA GLU A 219 -2.77 -9.68 -10.93
C GLU A 219 -2.59 -8.47 -11.84
N ILE A 220 -2.04 -7.37 -11.33
CA ILE A 220 -1.69 -6.20 -12.14
C ILE A 220 -0.72 -6.62 -13.24
N GLY A 221 0.35 -7.32 -12.85
CA GLY A 221 1.36 -7.81 -13.78
C GLY A 221 0.78 -8.66 -14.90
N ARG A 222 0.01 -9.71 -14.56
CA ARG A 222 -0.57 -10.64 -15.54
C ARG A 222 -1.60 -9.99 -16.47
N ARG A 223 -2.22 -8.88 -16.08
CA ARG A 223 -3.34 -8.28 -16.84
C ARG A 223 -2.94 -7.05 -17.64
N HIS A 224 -1.78 -6.48 -17.36
CA HIS A 224 -1.31 -5.25 -18.01
C HIS A 224 0.11 -5.45 -18.59
N PRO A 225 0.24 -6.04 -19.79
CA PRO A 225 1.54 -6.39 -20.39
C PRO A 225 2.51 -5.21 -20.50
N GLU A 226 2.00 -4.02 -20.86
CA GLU A 226 2.81 -2.81 -20.97
C GLU A 226 3.32 -2.30 -19.61
N VAL A 227 2.52 -2.46 -18.55
CA VAL A 227 2.90 -2.13 -17.18
C VAL A 227 3.92 -3.13 -16.64
N ALA A 228 3.72 -4.40 -16.99
CA ALA A 228 4.57 -5.53 -16.62
C ALA A 228 5.95 -5.52 -17.28
N ALA A 229 6.08 -4.89 -18.45
CA ALA A 229 7.27 -4.95 -19.28
C ALA A 229 8.54 -4.48 -18.56
N GLY A 230 9.66 -5.17 -18.84
CA GLY A 230 10.97 -4.87 -18.25
C GLY A 230 11.22 -5.54 -16.90
N THR A 231 12.22 -5.04 -16.21
CA THR A 231 12.74 -5.52 -14.92
C THR A 231 12.08 -4.81 -13.74
N LEU A 232 12.40 -5.26 -12.52
CA LEU A 232 12.02 -4.55 -11.30
C LEU A 232 12.66 -3.16 -11.22
N ASP A 233 13.89 -2.98 -11.70
CA ASP A 233 14.55 -1.68 -11.78
C ASP A 233 13.77 -0.72 -12.72
N ASP A 234 13.33 -1.20 -13.89
CA ASP A 234 12.48 -0.41 -14.81
C ASP A 234 11.13 -0.05 -14.16
N LEU A 235 10.58 -0.94 -13.34
CA LEU A 235 9.36 -0.68 -12.58
C LEU A 235 9.58 0.39 -11.50
N MET A 236 10.70 0.36 -10.78
CA MET A 236 11.06 1.39 -9.79
C MET A 236 11.03 2.79 -10.40
N GLU A 237 11.62 2.96 -11.59
CA GLU A 237 11.60 4.24 -12.30
C GLU A 237 10.18 4.69 -12.68
N ARG A 238 9.34 3.75 -13.16
CA ARG A 238 7.94 4.06 -13.49
C ARG A 238 7.14 4.47 -12.27
N GLN A 239 7.31 3.76 -11.15
CA GLN A 239 6.61 4.06 -9.90
C GLN A 239 7.00 5.42 -9.33
N ARG A 240 8.28 5.80 -9.37
CA ARG A 240 8.70 7.17 -8.99
C ARG A 240 7.95 8.23 -9.78
N ARG A 241 7.84 8.06 -11.11
CA ARG A 241 7.08 9.00 -11.97
C ARG A 241 5.58 9.00 -11.64
N TRP A 242 4.96 7.83 -11.51
CA TRP A 242 3.54 7.74 -11.17
C TRP A 242 3.22 8.32 -9.79
N PHE A 243 4.09 8.11 -8.81
CA PHE A 243 3.94 8.69 -7.49
C PHE A 243 4.07 10.21 -7.53
N ALA A 244 5.09 10.75 -8.22
CA ALA A 244 5.26 12.19 -8.39
C ALA A 244 4.04 12.83 -9.07
N ASP A 245 3.57 12.26 -10.19
CA ASP A 245 2.35 12.70 -10.87
C ASP A 245 1.13 12.69 -9.93
N ARG A 246 1.01 11.65 -9.08
CA ARG A 246 -0.08 11.52 -8.10
C ARG A 246 0.01 12.59 -7.03
N ALA A 247 1.19 12.83 -6.48
CA ALA A 247 1.45 13.84 -5.48
C ALA A 247 1.12 15.24 -6.04
N GLU A 248 1.51 15.53 -7.28
CA GLU A 248 1.14 16.77 -7.95
C GLU A 248 -0.37 16.93 -8.17
N ASP A 249 -1.05 15.86 -8.63
CA ASP A 249 -2.51 15.83 -8.75
C ASP A 249 -3.20 16.13 -7.42
N TRP A 250 -2.71 15.52 -6.33
CA TRP A 250 -3.19 15.77 -4.98
C TRP A 250 -2.91 17.21 -4.54
N ASN A 251 -1.68 17.71 -4.71
CA ASN A 251 -1.25 19.03 -4.28
C ASN A 251 -2.03 20.16 -4.96
N ARG A 252 -2.39 20.00 -6.24
CA ARG A 252 -3.28 20.93 -6.93
C ARG A 252 -4.66 21.00 -6.30
N TYR A 253 -5.20 19.87 -5.81
CA TYR A 253 -6.45 19.89 -5.05
C TYR A 253 -6.24 20.41 -3.62
N ALA A 254 -5.25 19.88 -2.89
CA ALA A 254 -4.98 20.20 -1.49
C ALA A 254 -4.76 21.69 -1.24
N SER A 255 -4.03 22.36 -2.13
CA SER A 255 -3.83 23.82 -2.09
C SER A 255 -5.13 24.63 -2.19
N THR A 256 -6.14 24.13 -2.90
CA THR A 256 -7.45 24.81 -3.00
C THR A 256 -8.31 24.66 -1.75
N VAL A 257 -8.06 23.63 -0.94
CA VAL A 257 -8.85 23.29 0.26
C VAL A 257 -8.06 23.39 1.57
N GLY A 258 -6.85 23.96 1.54
CA GLY A 258 -6.00 24.16 2.72
C GLY A 258 -5.55 22.84 3.39
N ARG A 259 -5.29 21.79 2.60
CA ARG A 259 -4.79 20.49 3.09
C ARG A 259 -3.27 20.40 2.93
N SER A 260 -2.65 19.53 3.71
CA SER A 260 -1.21 19.22 3.62
C SER A 260 -0.84 18.73 2.21
N LEU A 261 0.36 19.10 1.79
CA LEU A 261 0.92 18.72 0.50
C LEU A 261 1.76 17.45 0.65
N ASP A 262 1.70 16.60 -0.36
CA ASP A 262 2.56 15.42 -0.48
C ASP A 262 3.88 15.84 -1.15
N ASP A 263 5.00 15.25 -0.73
CA ASP A 263 6.29 15.42 -1.40
C ASP A 263 6.34 14.51 -2.65
N PRO A 264 6.49 15.04 -3.89
CA PRO A 264 6.61 14.23 -5.09
C PRO A 264 7.80 13.26 -5.11
N GLU A 265 8.83 13.52 -4.30
CA GLU A 265 10.00 12.64 -4.14
C GLU A 265 9.86 11.66 -2.96
N GLY A 266 8.72 11.68 -2.27
CA GLY A 266 8.48 10.92 -1.04
C GLY A 266 8.26 9.40 -1.20
N TRP A 267 8.64 8.81 -2.33
CA TRP A 267 8.52 7.37 -2.61
C TRP A 267 9.85 6.76 -3.06
N PRO A 268 10.22 5.55 -2.60
CA PRO A 268 9.46 4.67 -1.70
C PRO A 268 9.61 5.03 -0.21
N LEU A 269 10.37 6.07 0.10
CA LEU A 269 10.63 6.55 1.45
C LEU A 269 10.39 8.06 1.47
N GLN A 270 9.65 8.55 2.46
CA GLN A 270 9.43 9.99 2.61
C GLN A 270 10.76 10.68 2.91
N VAL A 271 10.98 11.90 2.43
CA VAL A 271 12.17 12.65 2.83
C VAL A 271 11.92 13.23 4.22
N VAL A 272 12.65 12.76 5.23
CA VAL A 272 12.63 13.40 6.56
C VAL A 272 13.48 14.65 6.44
N ALA A 273 12.86 15.82 6.48
CA ALA A 273 13.61 17.07 6.56
C ALA A 273 14.54 17.00 7.79
N PRO A 274 15.83 17.38 7.68
CA PRO A 274 16.70 17.41 8.84
C PRO A 274 16.06 18.30 9.90
N GLU A 275 15.94 17.81 11.14
CA GLU A 275 15.50 18.63 12.26
C GLU A 275 16.32 19.93 12.24
N ALA A 276 15.63 21.06 12.20
CA ALA A 276 16.30 22.34 12.36
C ALA A 276 16.98 22.29 13.72
N ARG A 277 18.32 22.15 13.73
CA ARG A 277 19.10 22.14 14.96
C ARG A 277 18.75 23.43 15.70
N THR A 278 17.95 23.32 16.75
CA THR A 278 17.77 24.41 17.70
C THR A 278 19.14 24.63 18.33
N ALA A 279 19.76 25.76 17.96
CA ALA A 279 21.01 26.23 18.53
C ALA A 279 20.86 26.55 20.02
#